data_AF-A0A453CSJ5-F1
#
_entry.id   AF-A0A453CSJ5-F1
#
_cell.length_a   1.000
_cell.length_b   1.000
_cell.length_c   1.000
_cell.angle_alpha   90.00
_cell.angle_beta   90.00
_cell.angle_gamma   90.00
#
_symmetry.space_group_name_H-M   'P 1'
#
loop_
_entity.id
_entity.type
_entity.pdbx_description
1 polymer ?
#
loop_
_entity_poly.entity_id
_entity_poly.type
_entity_poly.pdbx_seq_one_letter_code
_entity_poly.pdbx_strand_id
1 'polypeptide(L)'
;KMLEFCKDPQIMDRFITEILDCVRELSVDPYGNYVVQYIVEHGGPRYRQIIMLKLAGSIVQMSHQKHSSKVIEKCLIYASYHDCKLAINEILSAGGGQTADHLVGMIIHQYANCVVRQMIDVVNDWQFNVIVDVLRRNRDTLVKYAHGRQVIAQVERLLNGMAPSPDSFGQTSSSSRLL
;
A
#
# COMPACT_ATOMS: atom_id res chain seq x y z
N LYS A 1 -25.78 4.18 0.03
CA LYS A 1 -26.25 3.78 1.39
C LYS A 1 -27.25 2.62 1.29
N MET A 2 -26.85 1.47 0.76
CA MET A 2 -27.72 0.28 0.66
C MET A 2 -27.28 -0.84 1.63
N LEU A 3 -25.97 -0.95 1.88
CA LEU A 3 -25.40 -1.92 2.83
C LEU A 3 -25.74 -1.64 4.31
N GLU A 4 -26.12 -0.41 4.66
CA GLU A 4 -26.51 -0.04 6.04
C GLU A 4 -27.94 -0.49 6.43
N PHE A 5 -28.78 -0.86 5.47
CA PHE A 5 -30.20 -1.11 5.72
C PHE A 5 -30.60 -2.58 5.84
N CYS A 6 -29.68 -3.51 5.52
CA CYS A 6 -29.93 -4.93 5.70
C CYS A 6 -29.43 -5.39 7.09
N LYS A 7 -30.35 -5.63 8.02
CA LYS A 7 -30.03 -6.12 9.38
C LYS A 7 -29.94 -7.64 9.48
N ASP A 8 -30.27 -8.37 8.41
CA ASP A 8 -30.17 -9.82 8.37
C ASP A 8 -28.74 -10.23 7.98
N PRO A 9 -27.98 -10.86 8.89
CA PRO A 9 -26.60 -11.26 8.61
C PRO A 9 -26.48 -12.28 7.47
N GLN A 10 -27.48 -13.13 7.24
CA GLN A 10 -27.44 -14.16 6.19
C GLN A 10 -27.66 -13.57 4.81
N ILE A 11 -28.60 -12.62 4.68
CA ILE A 11 -28.83 -11.91 3.43
C ILE A 11 -27.61 -11.05 3.08
N MET A 12 -27.02 -10.41 4.10
CA MET A 12 -25.81 -9.61 3.93
C MET A 12 -24.60 -10.47 3.51
N ASP A 13 -24.40 -11.66 4.11
CA ASP A 13 -23.33 -12.61 3.71
C ASP A 13 -23.51 -13.11 2.27
N ARG A 14 -24.75 -13.44 1.84
CA ARG A 14 -25.02 -13.81 0.44
C ARG A 14 -24.73 -12.68 -0.54
N PHE A 15 -25.19 -11.47 -0.24
CA PHE A 15 -24.99 -10.31 -1.10
C PHE A 15 -23.51 -9.93 -1.21
N ILE A 16 -22.77 -9.97 -0.09
CA ILE A 16 -21.31 -9.75 -0.13
C ILE A 16 -20.64 -10.84 -0.96
N THR A 17 -21.06 -12.10 -0.83
CA THR A 17 -20.47 -13.20 -1.61
C THR A 17 -20.61 -12.96 -3.11
N GLU A 18 -21.77 -12.53 -3.59
CA GLU A 18 -21.97 -12.15 -5.00
C GLU A 18 -21.07 -10.97 -5.41
N ILE A 19 -20.92 -9.96 -4.55
CA ILE A 19 -20.00 -8.83 -4.80
C ILE A 19 -18.54 -9.31 -4.92
N LEU A 20 -18.14 -10.30 -4.11
CA LEU A 20 -16.77 -10.82 -4.15
C LEU A 20 -16.47 -11.47 -5.49
N ASP A 21 -17.45 -11.98 -6.23
CA ASP A 21 -17.24 -12.54 -7.57
C ASP A 21 -16.92 -11.49 -8.62
N CYS A 22 -17.41 -10.27 -8.46
CA CYS A 22 -17.13 -9.15 -9.37
C CYS A 22 -16.13 -8.13 -8.79
N VAL A 23 -15.37 -8.48 -7.75
CA VAL A 23 -14.55 -7.51 -6.99
C VAL A 23 -13.57 -6.72 -7.86
N ARG A 24 -12.96 -7.35 -8.86
CA ARG A 24 -11.98 -6.70 -9.75
C ARG A 24 -12.66 -5.65 -10.63
N GLU A 25 -13.79 -6.02 -11.24
CA GLU A 25 -14.59 -5.14 -12.08
C GLU A 25 -15.13 -3.96 -11.26
N LEU A 26 -15.69 -4.24 -10.08
CA LEU A 26 -16.18 -3.21 -9.18
C LEU A 26 -15.06 -2.29 -8.70
N SER A 27 -13.85 -2.79 -8.48
CA SER A 27 -12.73 -1.97 -8.01
C SER A 27 -12.30 -0.90 -9.02
N VAL A 28 -12.44 -1.17 -10.32
CA VAL A 28 -12.09 -0.20 -11.38
C VAL A 28 -13.26 0.70 -11.77
N ASP A 29 -14.49 0.30 -11.44
CA ASP A 29 -15.70 1.06 -11.71
C ASP A 29 -15.76 2.38 -10.89
N PRO A 30 -16.16 3.51 -11.50
CA PRO A 30 -16.24 4.81 -10.81
C PRO A 30 -17.15 4.87 -9.56
N TYR A 31 -18.11 3.95 -9.44
CA TYR A 31 -19.05 3.86 -8.32
C TYR A 31 -18.89 2.56 -7.52
N GLY A 32 -18.64 1.45 -8.20
CA GLY A 32 -18.43 0.12 -7.61
C GLY A 32 -17.25 0.10 -6.64
N ASN A 33 -16.23 0.92 -6.86
CA ASN A 33 -15.04 0.95 -6.00
C ASN A 33 -15.40 1.34 -4.56
N TYR A 34 -16.45 2.14 -4.34
CA TYR A 34 -16.90 2.50 -3.00
C TYR A 34 -17.54 1.31 -2.27
N VAL A 35 -18.18 0.40 -2.99
CA VAL A 35 -18.75 -0.83 -2.41
C VAL A 35 -17.63 -1.74 -1.93
N VAL A 36 -16.59 -1.92 -2.75
CA VAL A 36 -15.43 -2.74 -2.38
C VAL A 36 -14.69 -2.13 -1.19
N GLN A 37 -14.44 -0.81 -1.21
CA GLN A 37 -13.83 -0.09 -0.07
C GLN A 37 -14.65 -0.28 1.21
N TYR A 38 -15.98 -0.18 1.12
CA TYR A 38 -16.84 -0.37 2.28
C TYR A 38 -16.70 -1.76 2.89
N ILE A 39 -16.64 -2.81 2.07
CA ILE A 39 -16.46 -4.19 2.54
C ILE A 39 -15.06 -4.38 3.14
N VAL A 40 -14.03 -3.79 2.53
CA VAL A 40 -12.67 -3.81 3.10
C VAL A 40 -12.64 -3.16 4.48
N GLU A 41 -13.33 -2.04 4.67
CA GLU A 41 -13.37 -1.32 5.95
C GLU A 41 -14.22 -2.06 7.01
N HIS A 42 -15.42 -2.51 6.65
CA HIS A 42 -16.46 -2.91 7.61
C HIS A 42 -16.85 -4.40 7.56
N GLY A 43 -16.51 -5.12 6.48
CA GLY A 43 -16.93 -6.52 6.28
C GLY A 43 -16.20 -7.54 7.16
N GLY A 44 -15.06 -7.15 7.74
CA GLY A 44 -14.29 -8.00 8.64
C GLY A 44 -13.25 -8.89 7.94
N PRO A 45 -12.44 -9.63 8.73
CA PRO A 45 -11.20 -10.25 8.24
C PRO A 45 -11.39 -11.26 7.10
N ARG A 46 -12.45 -12.09 7.17
CA ARG A 46 -12.75 -13.11 6.15
C ARG A 46 -12.91 -12.48 4.76
N TYR A 47 -13.69 -11.41 4.63
CA TYR A 47 -13.90 -10.78 3.33
C TYR A 47 -12.68 -10.01 2.86
N ARG A 48 -11.96 -9.34 3.76
CA ARG A 48 -10.69 -8.65 3.42
C ARG A 48 -9.68 -9.60 2.82
N GLN A 49 -9.54 -10.79 3.39
CA GLN A 49 -8.66 -11.83 2.87
C GLN A 49 -9.09 -12.29 1.47
N ILE A 50 -10.38 -12.57 1.26
CA ILE A 50 -10.89 -12.99 -0.06
C ILE A 50 -10.68 -11.89 -1.11
N ILE A 51 -10.94 -10.63 -0.76
CA ILE A 51 -10.69 -9.48 -1.63
C ILE A 51 -9.21 -9.45 -2.02
N MET A 52 -8.30 -9.49 -1.03
CA MET A 52 -6.86 -9.47 -1.32
C MET A 52 -6.43 -10.59 -2.28
N LEU A 53 -6.91 -11.81 -2.04
CA LEU A 53 -6.61 -12.96 -2.90
C LEU A 53 -7.13 -12.78 -4.33
N LYS A 54 -8.32 -12.19 -4.52
CA LYS A 54 -8.88 -11.93 -5.85
C LYS A 54 -8.18 -10.78 -6.58
N LEU A 55 -7.59 -9.84 -5.86
CA LEU A 55 -6.81 -8.73 -6.43
C LEU A 55 -5.34 -9.07 -6.67
N ALA A 56 -4.82 -10.13 -6.02
CA ALA A 56 -3.47 -10.62 -6.24
C ALA A 56 -3.20 -10.95 -7.73
N GLY A 57 -1.98 -10.65 -8.19
CA GLY A 57 -1.58 -10.72 -9.58
C GLY A 57 -2.02 -9.51 -10.43
N SER A 58 -2.74 -8.55 -9.85
CA SER A 58 -3.14 -7.30 -10.52
C SER A 58 -2.96 -6.06 -9.64
N ILE A 59 -2.33 -6.18 -8.48
CA ILE A 59 -2.13 -5.10 -7.49
C ILE A 59 -1.40 -3.93 -8.13
N VAL A 60 -0.33 -4.20 -8.88
CA VAL A 60 0.46 -3.16 -9.55
C VAL A 60 -0.39 -2.42 -10.58
N GLN A 61 -1.04 -3.15 -11.49
CA GLN A 61 -1.91 -2.57 -12.51
C GLN A 61 -3.03 -1.71 -11.88
N MET A 62 -3.66 -2.23 -10.84
CA MET A 62 -4.76 -1.56 -10.13
C MET A 62 -4.29 -0.32 -9.37
N SER A 63 -3.05 -0.30 -8.88
CA SER A 63 -2.43 0.87 -8.24
C SER A 63 -2.25 2.05 -9.20
N HIS A 64 -2.15 1.78 -10.51
CA HIS A 64 -2.04 2.80 -11.55
C HIS A 64 -3.38 3.35 -12.04
N GLN A 65 -4.51 2.92 -11.48
CA GLN A 65 -5.83 3.36 -11.92
C GLN A 65 -6.52 4.19 -10.84
N LYS A 66 -7.22 5.25 -11.26
CA LYS A 66 -7.84 6.26 -10.38
C LYS A 66 -8.72 5.67 -9.27
N HIS A 67 -9.52 4.66 -9.60
CA HIS A 67 -10.54 4.10 -8.71
C HIS A 67 -9.99 2.92 -7.92
N SER A 68 -9.33 1.97 -8.57
CA SER A 68 -8.83 0.78 -7.89
C SER A 68 -7.62 1.07 -7.00
N SER A 69 -6.84 2.13 -7.25
CA SER A 69 -5.75 2.49 -6.34
C SER A 69 -6.27 2.75 -4.93
N LYS A 70 -7.47 3.34 -4.80
CA LYS A 70 -8.15 3.58 -3.53
C LYS A 70 -8.55 2.29 -2.83
N VAL A 71 -8.96 1.29 -3.61
CA VAL A 71 -9.24 -0.06 -3.08
C VAL A 71 -7.95 -0.69 -2.54
N ILE A 72 -6.84 -0.61 -3.29
CA ILE A 72 -5.54 -1.15 -2.83
C ILE A 72 -5.05 -0.43 -1.57
N GLU A 73 -5.17 0.90 -1.50
CA GLU A 73 -4.86 1.69 -0.30
C GLU A 73 -5.65 1.16 0.91
N LYS A 74 -6.96 0.97 0.78
CA LYS A 74 -7.78 0.41 1.86
C LYS A 74 -7.39 -1.01 2.22
N CYS A 75 -7.07 -1.84 1.24
CA CYS A 75 -6.62 -3.20 1.50
C CYS A 75 -5.34 -3.19 2.36
N LEU A 76 -4.37 -2.31 2.06
CA LEU A 76 -3.15 -2.18 2.85
C LEU A 76 -3.36 -1.63 4.27
N ILE A 77 -4.45 -0.88 4.51
CA ILE A 77 -4.80 -0.34 5.85
C ILE A 77 -5.48 -1.40 6.72
N TYR A 78 -6.42 -2.18 6.16
CA TYR A 78 -7.35 -3.00 6.94
C TYR A 78 -7.09 -4.51 6.89
N ALA A 79 -6.33 -4.98 5.90
CA ALA A 79 -6.00 -6.40 5.78
C ALA A 79 -4.99 -6.85 6.84
N SER A 80 -4.83 -8.16 6.98
CA SER A 80 -3.82 -8.70 7.90
C SER A 80 -2.41 -8.43 7.37
N TYR A 81 -1.42 -8.42 8.25
CA TYR A 81 -0.01 -8.31 7.87
C TYR A 81 0.38 -9.38 6.82
N HIS A 82 -0.11 -10.60 6.98
CA HIS A 82 0.11 -11.69 6.02
C HIS A 82 -0.43 -11.36 4.63
N ASP A 83 -1.65 -10.83 4.55
CA ASP A 83 -2.28 -10.50 3.28
C ASP A 83 -1.64 -9.27 2.63
N CYS A 84 -1.26 -8.27 3.42
CA CYS A 84 -0.48 -7.13 2.94
C CYS A 84 0.85 -7.57 2.34
N LYS A 85 1.53 -8.56 2.95
CA LYS A 85 2.80 -9.09 2.45
C LYS A 85 2.68 -9.62 1.01
N LEU A 86 1.55 -10.22 0.63
CA LEU A 86 1.29 -10.66 -0.74
C LEU A 86 1.33 -9.48 -1.72
N ALA A 87 0.58 -8.42 -1.43
CA ALA A 87 0.52 -7.22 -2.26
C ALA A 87 1.88 -6.51 -2.35
N ILE A 88 2.59 -6.39 -1.23
CA ILE A 88 3.91 -5.74 -1.17
C ILE A 88 4.94 -6.55 -1.97
N ASN A 89 4.93 -7.87 -1.84
CA ASN A 89 5.85 -8.72 -2.60
C ASN A 89 5.58 -8.63 -4.11
N GLU A 90 4.32 -8.53 -4.53
CA GLU A 90 3.98 -8.28 -5.92
C GLU A 90 4.59 -6.97 -6.41
N ILE A 91 4.41 -5.87 -5.67
CA ILE A 91 4.98 -4.55 -6.01
C ILE A 91 6.50 -4.61 -6.12
N LEU A 92 7.19 -5.23 -5.16
CA LEU A 92 8.65 -5.29 -5.14
C LEU A 92 9.23 -6.28 -6.17
N SER A 93 8.45 -7.27 -6.62
CA SER A 93 8.91 -8.30 -7.58
C SER A 93 8.48 -8.05 -9.03
N ALA A 94 7.52 -7.15 -9.26
CA ALA A 94 6.94 -6.89 -10.60
C ALA A 94 7.94 -6.33 -11.62
N GLY A 95 9.09 -5.80 -11.18
CA GLY A 95 10.08 -5.19 -12.07
C GLY A 95 10.88 -6.17 -12.93
N GLY A 96 10.74 -7.49 -12.78
CA GLY A 96 11.50 -8.47 -13.59
C GLY A 96 13.02 -8.29 -13.51
N GLY A 97 13.55 -7.89 -12.35
CA GLY A 97 14.95 -7.49 -12.14
C GLY A 97 15.19 -5.97 -12.13
N GLN A 98 14.20 -5.17 -12.56
CA GLN A 98 14.20 -3.70 -12.54
C GLN A 98 13.28 -3.14 -11.45
N THR A 99 13.33 -3.73 -10.24
CA THR A 99 12.51 -3.29 -9.10
C THR A 99 12.66 -1.80 -8.81
N ALA A 100 13.87 -1.24 -8.98
CA ALA A 100 14.14 0.17 -8.74
C ALA A 100 13.33 1.07 -9.69
N ASP A 101 13.42 0.86 -11.01
CA ASP A 101 12.73 1.67 -12.00
C ASP A 101 11.21 1.56 -11.86
N HIS A 102 10.73 0.34 -11.61
CA HIS A 102 9.32 0.08 -11.38
C HIS A 102 8.79 0.85 -10.17
N LEU A 103 9.47 0.75 -9.01
CA LEU A 103 9.05 1.41 -7.79
C LEU A 103 9.16 2.94 -7.89
N VAL A 104 10.20 3.45 -8.55
CA VAL A 104 10.33 4.90 -8.85
C VAL A 104 9.15 5.37 -9.71
N GLY A 105 8.78 4.61 -10.74
CA GLY A 105 7.62 4.88 -11.57
C GLY A 105 6.33 4.96 -10.76
N MET A 106 6.11 4.03 -9.83
CA MET A 106 4.95 4.09 -8.92
C MET A 106 4.98 5.29 -7.99
N ILE A 107 6.15 5.64 -7.42
CA ILE A 107 6.31 6.77 -6.49
C ILE A 107 5.94 8.10 -7.15
N ILE A 108 6.30 8.31 -8.41
CA ILE A 108 6.01 9.57 -9.11
C ILE A 108 4.64 9.59 -9.78
N HIS A 109 3.95 8.44 -9.85
CA HIS A 109 2.66 8.32 -10.52
C HIS A 109 1.53 8.98 -9.73
N GLN A 110 0.59 9.65 -10.41
CA GLN A 110 -0.51 10.42 -9.80
C GLN A 110 -1.45 9.61 -8.89
N TYR A 111 -1.55 8.29 -9.07
CA TYR A 111 -2.39 7.41 -8.24
C TYR A 111 -1.57 6.42 -7.38
N ALA A 112 -0.52 5.84 -7.96
CA ALA A 112 0.21 4.74 -7.33
C ALA A 112 1.08 5.24 -6.16
N ASN A 113 1.43 6.53 -6.13
CA ASN A 113 2.16 7.13 -5.01
C ASN A 113 1.43 6.95 -3.68
N CYS A 114 0.09 7.00 -3.68
CA CYS A 114 -0.68 6.81 -2.45
C CYS A 114 -0.57 5.37 -1.94
N VAL A 115 -0.58 4.39 -2.86
CA VAL A 115 -0.37 2.97 -2.54
C VAL A 115 1.03 2.75 -1.97
N VAL A 116 2.08 3.34 -2.58
CA VAL A 116 3.45 3.22 -2.09
C VAL A 116 3.59 3.82 -0.68
N ARG A 117 2.99 4.98 -0.42
CA ARG A 117 2.98 5.58 0.92
C ARG A 117 2.30 4.68 1.94
N GLN A 118 1.16 4.08 1.60
CA GLN A 118 0.46 3.17 2.49
C GLN A 118 1.23 1.87 2.73
N MET A 119 1.90 1.36 1.68
CA MET A 119 2.78 0.20 1.77
C MET A 119 3.93 0.44 2.77
N ILE A 120 4.54 1.63 2.76
CA ILE A 120 5.66 1.96 3.66
C ILE A 120 5.28 1.83 5.15
N ASP A 121 4.01 1.99 5.51
CA ASP A 121 3.56 1.85 6.90
C ASP A 121 3.42 0.38 7.36
N VAL A 122 3.50 -0.60 6.44
CA VAL A 122 3.21 -2.02 6.72
C VAL A 122 4.33 -2.98 6.29
N VAL A 123 5.41 -2.49 5.69
CA VAL A 123 6.56 -3.32 5.27
C VAL A 123 7.34 -3.88 6.47
N ASN A 124 7.97 -5.04 6.30
CA ASN A 124 9.03 -5.48 7.23
C ASN A 124 10.37 -4.81 6.96
N ASP A 125 11.33 -5.01 7.85
CA ASP A 125 12.69 -4.46 7.77
C ASP A 125 13.39 -4.76 6.43
N TRP A 126 13.25 -5.98 5.89
CA TRP A 126 13.88 -6.33 4.62
C TRP A 126 13.27 -5.55 3.46
N GLN A 127 11.94 -5.53 3.37
CA GLN A 127 11.21 -4.76 2.36
C GLN A 127 11.49 -3.25 2.49
N PHE A 128 11.55 -2.75 3.72
CA PHE A 128 11.88 -1.36 4.01
C PHE A 128 13.29 -0.99 3.54
N ASN A 129 14.28 -1.85 3.81
CA ASN A 129 15.65 -1.65 3.33
C ASN A 129 15.74 -1.63 1.80
N VAL A 130 14.99 -2.50 1.10
CA VAL A 130 14.89 -2.45 -0.37
C VAL A 130 14.35 -1.10 -0.84
N ILE A 131 13.30 -0.58 -0.21
CA ILE A 131 12.72 0.73 -0.54
C ILE A 131 13.75 1.84 -0.29
N VAL A 132 14.41 1.84 0.86
CA VAL A 132 15.46 2.81 1.22
C VAL A 132 16.57 2.82 0.15
N ASP A 133 17.04 1.67 -0.28
CA ASP A 133 18.08 1.57 -1.29
C ASP A 133 17.64 2.12 -2.65
N VAL A 134 16.38 1.86 -3.06
CA VAL A 134 15.81 2.44 -4.28
C VAL A 134 15.72 3.96 -4.18
N LEU A 135 15.25 4.49 -3.04
CA LEU A 135 15.15 5.94 -2.83
C LEU A 135 16.52 6.62 -2.85
N ARG A 136 17.54 6.02 -2.20
CA ARG A 136 18.93 6.53 -2.20
C ARG A 136 19.49 6.65 -3.61
N ARG A 137 19.39 5.58 -4.39
CA ARG A 137 19.96 5.53 -5.75
C ARG A 137 19.27 6.46 -6.73
N ASN A 138 18.00 6.82 -6.47
CA ASN A 138 17.16 7.60 -7.39
C ASN A 138 16.77 8.97 -6.84
N ARG A 139 17.45 9.44 -5.80
CA ARG A 139 17.07 10.67 -5.08
C ARG A 139 16.93 11.86 -6.01
N ASP A 140 17.91 12.11 -6.88
CA ASP A 140 17.95 13.27 -7.77
C ASP A 140 16.74 13.33 -8.71
N THR A 141 16.21 12.17 -9.10
CA THR A 141 14.97 12.08 -9.88
C THR A 141 13.77 12.35 -8.99
N LEU A 142 13.69 11.68 -7.84
CA LEU A 142 12.52 11.72 -6.95
C LEU A 142 12.27 13.10 -6.34
N VAL A 143 13.32 13.85 -5.98
CA VAL A 143 13.18 15.20 -5.40
C VAL A 143 12.54 16.21 -6.36
N LYS A 144 12.57 15.96 -7.67
CA LYS A 144 11.91 16.80 -8.69
C LYS A 144 10.38 16.71 -8.58
N TYR A 145 9.85 15.58 -8.11
CA TYR A 145 8.42 15.33 -8.02
C TYR A 145 7.89 15.55 -6.59
N ALA A 146 6.71 16.17 -6.46
CA ALA A 146 6.09 16.40 -5.17
C ALA A 146 5.85 15.10 -4.39
N HIS A 147 5.35 14.07 -5.09
CA HIS A 147 5.13 12.74 -4.51
C HIS A 147 6.43 12.05 -4.09
N GLY A 148 7.49 12.19 -4.89
CA GLY A 148 8.81 11.67 -4.53
C GLY A 148 9.35 12.29 -3.24
N ARG A 149 9.25 13.62 -3.09
CA ARG A 149 9.61 14.31 -1.84
C ARG A 149 8.78 13.82 -0.64
N GLN A 150 7.47 13.59 -0.82
CA GLN A 150 6.60 13.09 0.25
C GLN A 150 7.00 11.68 0.71
N VAL A 151 7.33 10.79 -0.22
CA VAL A 151 7.79 9.42 0.09
C VAL A 151 9.15 9.43 0.80
N ILE A 152 10.11 10.23 0.32
CA ILE A 152 11.42 10.41 0.98
C ILE A 152 11.22 10.88 2.42
N ALA A 153 10.42 11.93 2.63
CA ALA A 153 10.15 12.46 3.96
C ALA A 153 9.47 11.43 4.88
N GLN A 154 8.61 10.55 4.36
CA GLN A 154 8.01 9.47 5.15
C GLN A 154 9.06 8.45 5.62
N VAL A 155 9.92 8.01 4.71
CA VAL A 155 11.00 7.05 5.03
C VAL A 155 11.99 7.65 6.02
N GLU A 156 12.37 8.91 5.87
CA GLU A 156 13.25 9.62 6.80
C GLU A 156 12.65 9.70 8.22
N ARG A 157 11.34 9.98 8.34
CA ARG A 157 10.66 9.98 9.65
C ARG A 157 10.72 8.62 10.33
N LEU A 158 10.51 7.54 9.58
CA LEU A 158 10.56 6.18 10.12
C LEU A 158 11.98 5.81 10.55
N LEU A 159 13.00 6.15 9.75
CA LEU A 159 14.41 5.95 10.11
C LEU A 159 14.80 6.70 11.38
N ASN A 160 14.31 7.93 11.54
CA ASN A 160 14.59 8.75 12.73
C ASN A 160 13.84 8.27 13.98
N GLY A 161 12.62 7.74 13.82
CA GLY A 161 11.87 7.11 14.91
C GLY A 161 12.43 5.77 15.38
N MET A 162 13.26 5.11 14.55
CA MET A 162 13.98 3.87 14.89
C MET A 162 15.33 4.12 15.58
N ALA A 163 15.79 5.38 15.69
CA ALA A 163 16.99 5.69 16.45
C ALA A 163 16.72 5.52 17.96
N PRO A 164 17.57 4.83 18.72
CA PRO A 164 17.42 4.77 20.18
C PRO A 164 17.45 6.21 20.73
N SER A 165 16.56 6.48 21.69
CA SER A 165 16.47 7.77 22.37
C SER A 165 17.84 8.17 22.95
N PRO A 166 18.23 9.46 22.88
CA PRO A 166 19.56 9.93 23.31
C PRO A 166 19.83 9.85 24.83
N ASP A 167 18.98 9.20 25.61
CA ASP A 167 19.15 9.05 27.07
C ASP A 167 20.02 7.85 27.48
N SER A 168 20.74 7.23 26.55
CA SER A 168 21.73 6.20 26.89
C SER A 168 23.07 6.43 26.19
N PHE A 169 23.98 6.98 27.00
CA PHE A 169 25.45 7.02 26.82
C PHE A 169 26.04 7.88 25.70
N GLY A 170 26.72 8.95 26.13
CA GLY A 170 28.15 9.16 25.84
C GLY A 170 28.54 9.46 24.39
N GLN A 171 28.96 10.70 24.17
CA GLN A 171 29.67 11.22 23.00
C GLN A 171 30.44 10.16 22.17
N THR A 172 30.25 10.15 20.85
CA THR A 172 31.26 10.59 19.87
C THR A 172 30.79 10.42 18.42
N SER A 173 31.15 11.43 17.63
CA SER A 173 31.48 11.40 16.19
C SER A 173 30.39 11.07 15.16
N SER A 174 29.96 12.14 14.48
CA SER A 174 29.95 12.32 13.02
C SER A 174 29.83 11.05 12.17
N SER A 175 28.63 10.80 11.67
CA SER A 175 28.43 10.10 10.41
C SER A 175 27.21 10.67 9.72
N SER A 176 27.50 11.33 8.60
CA SER A 176 26.58 11.87 7.60
C SER A 176 25.37 10.97 7.41
N ARG A 177 24.21 11.41 7.93
CA ARG A 177 22.91 10.77 7.70
C ARG A 177 21.96 11.79 7.12
N LEU A 178 22.09 11.97 5.82
CA LEU A 178 21.00 12.43 4.99
C LEU A 178 20.98 11.44 3.84
N LEU A 179 19.89 10.66 3.75
CA LEU A 179 19.42 10.15 2.46
C LEU A 179 19.52 11.28 1.47
#